data_AF-A0A136LDQ5-F1
#
_entry.id   AF-A0A136LDQ5-F1
#
_cell.length_a   1.000
_cell.length_b   1.000
_cell.length_c   1.000
_cell.angle_alpha   90.00
_cell.angle_beta   90.00
_cell.angle_gamma   90.00
#
_symmetry.space_group_name_H-M   'P 1'
#
loop_
_entity.id
_entity.type
_entity.pdbx_description
1 polymer ?
#
loop_
_entity_poly.entity_id
_entity_poly.type
_entity_poly.pdbx_seq_one_letter_code
_entity_poly.pdbx_strand_id
1 'polypeptide(L)'
;MRIGPFKVVNLCPHPIRVRRGAQYLTIPKSGRVARLVFDSANPRRVDDIDFVATRVVCAKGLPEPQRGVLLIVSSMVRNAFVERDDLVSPALVQVGPDSVLYCEGLASNLGLTMRLVELSA
;
A
#
# COMPACT_ATOMS: atom_id res chain seq x y z
N MET A 1 15.11 -4.38 -3.98
CA MET A 1 14.52 -5.61 -4.57
C MET A 1 13.81 -5.28 -5.87
N ARG A 2 13.57 -6.27 -6.75
CA ARG A 2 12.86 -6.06 -8.02
C ARG A 2 11.69 -7.03 -8.21
N ILE A 3 10.67 -6.58 -8.95
CA ILE A 3 9.60 -7.41 -9.53
C ILE A 3 9.53 -7.04 -11.00
N GLY A 4 9.91 -7.96 -11.90
CA GLY A 4 10.06 -7.66 -13.33
C GLY A 4 10.97 -6.43 -13.57
N PRO A 5 10.53 -5.44 -14.37
CA PRO A 5 11.32 -4.25 -14.64
C PRO A 5 11.32 -3.25 -13.48
N PHE A 6 10.55 -3.45 -12.41
CA PHE A 6 10.38 -2.47 -11.34
C PHE A 6 11.34 -2.70 -10.18
N LYS A 7 11.95 -1.61 -9.67
CA LYS A 7 12.51 -1.56 -8.32
C LYS A 7 11.35 -1.41 -7.34
N VAL A 8 11.34 -2.20 -6.27
CA VAL A 8 10.25 -2.16 -5.28
C VAL A 8 10.77 -1.66 -3.94
N VAL A 9 10.04 -0.72 -3.33
CA VAL A 9 10.32 -0.13 -2.02
C VAL A 9 9.10 -0.29 -1.13
N ASN A 10 9.26 -0.99 -0.02
CA ASN A 10 8.18 -1.20 0.95
C ASN A 10 8.14 -0.06 1.97
N LEU A 11 7.11 0.77 1.88
CA LEU A 11 6.83 1.88 2.80
C LEU A 11 5.81 1.48 3.89
N CYS A 12 5.51 0.19 4.05
CA CYS A 12 4.76 -0.34 5.20
C CYS A 12 5.69 -0.52 6.42
N PRO A 13 5.14 -0.54 7.65
CA PRO A 13 5.93 -0.66 8.88
C PRO A 13 6.52 -2.06 9.11
N HIS A 14 6.04 -3.08 8.38
CA HIS A 14 6.48 -4.46 8.48
C HIS A 14 6.87 -5.02 7.09
N PRO A 15 7.68 -6.09 7.04
CA PRO A 15 7.90 -6.84 5.81
C PRO A 15 6.57 -7.30 5.20
N ILE A 16 6.53 -7.39 3.87
CA ILE A 16 5.38 -7.91 3.11
C ILE A 16 5.78 -9.22 2.47
N ARG A 17 5.00 -10.28 2.69
CA ARG A 17 5.17 -11.58 2.01
C ARG A 17 4.17 -11.69 0.89
N VAL A 18 4.65 -11.77 -0.35
CA VAL A 18 3.81 -11.99 -1.53
C VAL A 18 3.94 -13.44 -1.97
N ARG A 19 2.83 -14.14 -2.22
CA ARG A 19 2.85 -15.51 -2.75
C ARG A 19 3.62 -15.58 -4.07
N ARG A 20 4.48 -16.58 -4.23
CA ARG A 20 5.22 -16.87 -5.47
C ARG A 20 5.32 -18.39 -5.66
N GLY A 21 4.31 -18.97 -6.32
CA GLY A 21 4.18 -20.43 -6.41
C GLY A 21 4.06 -21.05 -5.01
N ALA A 22 4.83 -22.09 -4.70
CA ALA A 22 4.85 -22.70 -3.37
C ALA A 22 5.57 -21.85 -2.29
N GLN A 23 6.27 -20.78 -2.67
CA GLN A 23 7.09 -19.96 -1.77
C GLN A 23 6.50 -18.56 -1.57
N TYR A 24 7.20 -17.74 -0.78
CA TYR A 24 6.89 -16.33 -0.59
C TYR A 24 8.07 -15.46 -0.98
N LEU A 25 7.79 -14.38 -1.70
CA LEU A 25 8.71 -13.26 -1.87
C LEU A 25 8.55 -12.30 -0.69
N THR A 26 9.57 -12.22 0.17
CA THR A 26 9.56 -11.28 1.31
C THR A 26 10.19 -9.95 0.92
N ILE A 27 9.40 -8.89 0.98
CA ILE A 27 9.78 -7.51 0.69
C ILE A 27 10.10 -6.80 2.01
N PRO A 28 11.39 -6.57 2.34
CA PRO A 28 11.76 -5.95 3.62
C PRO A 28 11.25 -4.51 3.67
N LYS A 29 10.84 -4.06 4.87
CA LYS A 29 10.49 -2.65 5.11
C LYS A 29 11.68 -1.75 4.77
N SER A 30 11.42 -0.58 4.19
CA SER A 30 12.48 0.36 3.79
C SER A 30 13.04 1.20 4.94
N GLY A 31 12.39 1.18 6.10
CA GLY A 31 12.68 2.10 7.21
C GLY A 31 11.93 3.44 7.11
N ARG A 32 11.40 3.80 5.93
CA ARG A 32 10.45 4.92 5.77
C ARG A 32 9.03 4.39 5.72
N VAL A 33 8.11 4.99 6.48
CA VAL A 33 6.70 4.59 6.51
C VAL A 33 5.83 5.69 5.91
N ALA A 34 5.04 5.36 4.89
CA ALA A 34 4.04 6.26 4.33
C ALA A 34 2.74 6.17 5.14
N ARG A 35 2.18 7.31 5.56
CA ARG A 35 0.95 7.36 6.35
C ARG A 35 0.11 8.59 5.99
N LEU A 36 -1.20 8.40 5.92
CA LEU A 36 -2.15 9.51 5.82
C LEU A 36 -2.18 10.30 7.11
N VAL A 37 -2.19 11.62 6.99
CA VAL A 37 -2.40 12.56 8.08
C VAL A 37 -3.86 13.00 8.00
N PHE A 38 -4.55 12.91 9.13
CA PHE A 38 -5.95 13.30 9.25
C PHE A 38 -6.08 14.55 10.11
N ASP A 39 -7.05 15.37 9.76
CA ASP A 39 -7.58 16.44 10.61
C ASP A 39 -8.96 16.02 11.10
N SER A 40 -9.28 16.36 12.34
CA SER A 40 -10.47 15.89 13.06
C SER A 40 -11.32 17.08 13.48
N ALA A 41 -12.60 17.04 13.17
CA ALA A 41 -13.56 18.03 13.66
C ALA A 41 -13.85 17.84 15.16
N ASN A 42 -14.42 18.87 15.79
CA ASN A 42 -14.91 18.75 17.16
C ASN A 42 -15.93 17.60 17.27
N PRO A 43 -15.83 16.75 18.31
CA PRO A 43 -16.74 15.63 18.47
C PRO A 43 -18.19 16.09 18.60
N ARG A 44 -19.10 15.27 18.06
CA ARG A 44 -20.54 15.36 18.33
C ARG A 44 -20.91 14.13 19.15
N ARG A 45 -21.48 14.37 20.33
CA ARG A 45 -21.87 13.31 21.25
C ARG A 45 -23.32 12.89 21.01
N VAL A 46 -23.55 11.58 20.89
CA VAL A 46 -24.88 10.97 20.93
C VAL A 46 -24.84 9.94 22.05
N ASP A 47 -25.70 10.11 23.05
CA ASP A 47 -25.61 9.44 24.36
C ASP A 47 -24.21 9.62 25.00
N ASP A 48 -23.46 8.53 25.15
CA ASP A 48 -22.10 8.49 25.72
C ASP A 48 -21.02 8.16 24.68
N ILE A 49 -21.34 8.31 23.39
CA ILE A 49 -20.43 7.98 22.27
C ILE A 49 -20.09 9.25 21.49
N ASP A 50 -18.80 9.53 21.34
CA ASP A 50 -18.29 10.64 20.55
C ASP A 50 -18.10 10.23 19.07
N PHE A 51 -18.75 10.98 18.18
CA PHE A 51 -18.58 10.87 16.74
C PHE A 51 -17.66 11.99 16.25
N VAL A 52 -16.55 11.61 15.63
CA VAL A 52 -15.53 12.54 15.10
C VAL A 52 -15.45 12.38 13.58
N ALA A 53 -15.76 13.46 12.86
CA ALA A 53 -15.50 13.51 11.42
C ALA A 53 -14.00 13.70 11.18
N THR A 54 -13.43 12.89 10.29
CA THR A 54 -12.02 12.99 9.90
C THR A 54 -11.90 13.27 8.41
N ARG A 55 -10.87 14.03 8.02
CA ARG A 55 -10.52 14.28 6.61
C ARG A 55 -9.03 14.07 6.40
N VAL A 56 -8.67 13.50 5.24
CA VAL A 56 -7.26 13.38 4.84
C VAL A 56 -6.72 14.77 4.51
N VAL A 57 -5.60 15.14 5.10
CA VAL A 57 -4.91 16.42 4.85
C VAL A 57 -3.77 16.22 3.85
N CYS A 58 -2.93 15.21 4.11
CA CYS A 58 -1.77 14.90 3.27
C CYS A 58 -1.26 13.48 3.57
N ALA A 59 -0.21 13.07 2.86
CA ALA A 59 0.57 11.89 3.22
C ALA A 59 1.97 12.29 3.69
N LYS A 60 2.36 11.81 4.86
CA LYS A 60 3.74 11.93 5.36
C LYS A 60 4.53 10.68 4.97
N GLY A 61 5.79 10.87 4.58
CA GLY A 61 6.70 9.77 4.26
C GLY A 61 6.46 9.11 2.90
N LEU A 62 5.55 9.67 2.09
CA LEU A 62 5.32 9.29 0.70
C LEU A 62 6.24 10.14 -0.20
N PRO A 63 7.20 9.56 -0.92
CA PRO A 63 8.05 10.32 -1.84
C PRO A 63 7.30 10.70 -3.11
N GLU A 64 7.91 11.61 -3.87
CA GLU A 64 7.58 11.83 -5.26
C GLU A 64 7.78 10.55 -6.10
N PRO A 65 6.95 10.33 -7.14
CA PRO A 65 7.07 9.19 -8.04
C PRO A 65 8.45 9.16 -8.72
N GLN A 66 8.98 7.95 -8.91
CA GLN A 66 10.24 7.74 -9.64
C GLN A 66 10.04 6.70 -10.72
N ARG A 67 10.53 6.98 -11.93
CA ARG A 67 10.40 6.08 -13.08
C ARG A 67 10.96 4.69 -12.76
N GLY A 68 10.16 3.66 -12.99
CA GLY A 68 10.56 2.26 -12.75
C GLY A 68 10.65 1.87 -11.28
N VAL A 69 10.12 2.68 -10.36
CA VAL A 69 10.01 2.35 -8.93
C VAL A 69 8.55 2.14 -8.56
N LEU A 70 8.25 1.03 -7.89
CA LEU A 70 6.97 0.79 -7.22
C LEU A 70 7.11 0.96 -5.71
N LEU A 71 6.15 1.65 -5.11
CA LEU A 71 6.07 1.88 -3.68
C LEU A 71 4.94 1.04 -3.10
N ILE A 72 5.27 0.13 -2.18
CA ILE A 72 4.25 -0.61 -1.44
C ILE A 72 3.83 0.24 -0.24
N VAL A 73 2.56 0.57 -0.18
CA VAL A 73 1.92 1.37 0.87
C VAL A 73 0.70 0.64 1.41
N SER A 74 0.05 1.18 2.45
CA SER A 74 -1.25 0.67 2.87
C SER A 74 -2.31 0.94 1.80
N SER A 75 -3.37 0.13 1.77
CA SER A 75 -4.51 0.35 0.86
C SER A 75 -5.13 1.75 1.05
N MET A 76 -5.17 2.27 2.28
CA MET A 76 -5.63 3.63 2.57
C MET A 76 -4.80 4.69 1.85
N VAL A 77 -3.47 4.62 1.94
CA VAL A 77 -2.60 5.57 1.24
C VAL A 77 -2.79 5.44 -0.27
N ARG A 78 -2.75 4.23 -0.82
CA ARG A 78 -2.96 4.00 -2.26
C ARG A 78 -4.30 4.58 -2.75
N ASN A 79 -5.38 4.35 -2.01
CA ASN A 79 -6.72 4.82 -2.37
C ASN A 79 -6.89 6.34 -2.22
N ALA A 80 -6.05 7.01 -1.43
CA ALA A 80 -6.06 8.47 -1.31
C ALA A 80 -5.33 9.17 -2.48
N PHE A 81 -4.50 8.45 -3.24
CA PHE A 81 -3.74 8.96 -4.39
C PHE A 81 -3.97 8.07 -5.62
N VAL A 82 -5.20 8.04 -6.11
CA VAL A 82 -5.63 7.16 -7.22
C VAL A 82 -4.95 7.49 -8.55
N GLU A 83 -4.47 8.72 -8.70
CA GLU A 83 -3.72 9.22 -9.85
C GLU A 83 -2.28 8.69 -9.91
N ARG A 84 -1.74 8.21 -8.79
CA ARG A 84 -0.38 7.67 -8.71
C ARG A 84 -0.34 6.25 -9.24
N ASP A 85 0.39 6.05 -10.33
CA ASP A 85 0.60 4.76 -10.99
C ASP A 85 1.80 3.97 -10.44
N ASP A 86 2.54 4.52 -9.47
CA ASP A 86 3.67 3.85 -8.83
C ASP A 86 3.29 3.22 -7.48
N LEU A 87 2.05 3.41 -7.01
CA LEU A 87 1.58 2.89 -5.73
C LEU A 87 0.91 1.54 -5.87
N VAL A 88 1.31 0.62 -5.00
CA VAL A 88 0.69 -0.69 -4.83
C VAL A 88 0.46 -0.99 -3.35
N SER A 89 -0.47 -1.88 -3.03
CA SER A 89 -0.72 -2.34 -1.66
C SER A 89 -0.86 -3.86 -1.62
N PRO A 90 -0.59 -4.52 -0.47
CA PRO A 90 -0.91 -5.94 -0.31
C PRO A 90 -2.38 -6.21 -0.64
N ALA A 91 -2.66 -7.30 -1.38
CA ALA A 91 -3.99 -7.68 -1.82
C ALA A 91 -4.30 -9.13 -1.46
N LEU A 92 -5.56 -9.42 -1.12
CA LEU A 92 -5.98 -10.78 -0.74
C LEU A 92 -5.10 -11.34 0.39
N VAL A 93 -5.04 -10.60 1.50
CA VAL A 93 -4.20 -10.93 2.66
C VAL A 93 -4.78 -12.15 3.38
N GLN A 94 -3.92 -13.12 3.69
CA GLN A 94 -4.25 -14.36 4.39
C GLN A 94 -3.22 -14.65 5.47
N VAL A 95 -3.58 -15.54 6.40
CA VAL A 95 -2.67 -16.06 7.42
C VAL A 95 -1.99 -17.32 6.86
N GLY A 96 -0.66 -17.34 6.84
CA GLY A 96 0.10 -18.51 6.41
C GLY A 96 0.06 -19.66 7.43
N PRO A 97 0.49 -20.87 7.06
CA PRO A 97 0.62 -22.01 7.99
C PRO A 97 1.54 -21.73 9.19
N ASP A 98 2.45 -20.77 9.05
CA ASP A 98 3.36 -20.28 10.09
C ASP A 98 2.75 -19.16 10.95
N SER A 99 1.43 -18.93 10.85
CA SER A 99 0.70 -17.84 11.52
C SER A 99 1.16 -16.42 11.14
N VAL A 100 1.94 -16.28 10.07
CA VAL A 100 2.43 -14.98 9.58
C VAL A 100 1.65 -14.58 8.33
N LEU A 101 1.24 -13.31 8.27
CA LEU A 101 0.48 -12.78 7.15
C LEU A 101 1.27 -12.84 5.83
N TYR A 102 0.56 -13.18 4.76
CA TYR A 102 1.02 -13.03 3.39
C TYR A 102 -0.13 -12.51 2.51
N CYS A 103 0.19 -12.04 1.31
CA CYS A 103 -0.79 -11.61 0.32
C CYS A 103 -0.62 -12.41 -0.98
N GLU A 104 -1.72 -12.74 -1.66
CA GLU A 104 -1.65 -13.45 -2.94
C GLU A 104 -1.07 -12.57 -4.06
N GLY A 105 -1.20 -11.25 -3.91
CA GLY A 105 -0.67 -10.30 -4.89
C GLY A 105 -0.58 -8.88 -4.35
N LEU A 106 -0.31 -7.96 -5.27
CA LEU A 106 -0.29 -6.54 -5.01
C LEU A 106 -1.42 -5.88 -5.80
N ALA A 107 -2.24 -5.07 -5.15
CA ALA A 107 -3.28 -4.29 -5.80
C ALA A 107 -2.70 -2.95 -6.24
N SER A 108 -2.92 -2.58 -7.49
CA SER A 108 -2.50 -1.33 -8.12
C SER A 108 -3.67 -0.36 -8.34
N ASN A 109 -3.34 0.90 -8.59
CA ASN A 109 -4.29 1.83 -9.21
C ASN A 109 -4.46 1.50 -10.70
N LEU A 110 -5.60 1.91 -11.28
CA LEU A 110 -5.99 1.52 -12.64
C LEU A 110 -4.93 1.90 -13.69
N GLY A 111 -4.30 3.08 -13.55
CA GLY A 111 -3.27 3.55 -14.48
C GLY A 111 -2.07 2.60 -14.60
N LEU A 112 -1.64 1.99 -13.50
CA LEU A 112 -0.56 0.99 -13.52
C LEU A 112 -1.04 -0.32 -14.16
N THR A 113 -2.24 -0.78 -13.81
CA THR A 113 -2.80 -2.03 -14.35
C THR A 113 -2.84 -1.99 -15.88
N MET A 114 -3.30 -0.88 -16.47
CA MET A 114 -3.36 -0.72 -17.93
C MET A 114 -1.98 -0.82 -18.58
N ARG A 115 -0.95 -0.19 -18.00
CA ARG A 115 0.44 -0.26 -18.51
C ARG A 115 1.07 -1.64 -18.36
N LEU A 116 0.71 -2.38 -17.31
CA LEU A 116 1.21 -3.74 -17.12
C LEU A 116 0.65 -4.70 -18.18
N VAL A 117 -0.59 -4.49 -18.63
CA VAL A 117 -1.17 -5.27 -19.74
C VAL A 117 -0.36 -5.08 -21.03
N GLU A 118 0.06 -3.85 -21.34
CA GLU A 118 0.92 -3.56 -22.50
C GLU A 118 2.30 -4.25 -22.42
N LEU A 119 2.82 -4.50 -21.22
CA LEU A 119 4.09 -5.20 -21.00
C LEU A 119 3.97 -6.73 -21.02
N SER A 120 2.74 -7.24 -20.98
CA SER A 120 2.43 -8.68 -20.93
C SER A 120 1.96 -9.25 -22.27
N ALA A 121 1.76 -8.38 -23.26
CA ALA A 121 1.37 -8.69 -24.64
C ALA A 121 2.60 -8.74 -25.55
#